data_AF-A0AAX1IL13-F1
#
_entry.id   AF-A0AAX1IL13-F1
#
_cell.length_a   1.000
_cell.length_b   1.000
_cell.length_c   1.000
_cell.angle_alpha   90.00
_cell.angle_beta   90.00
_cell.angle_gamma   90.00
#
_symmetry.space_group_name_H-M   'P 1'
#
loop_
_entity.id
_entity.type
_entity.pdbx_description
1 polymer ?
#
loop_
_entity_poly.entity_id
_entity_poly.type
_entity_poly.pdbx_seq_one_letter_code
_entity_poly.pdbx_strand_id
1 'polypeptide(L)'
;MLIYLLLADHAIEIVADRGLHGRVSPAQWQRVCTHLREGLRGSNPVEALQDAIDEVSSLIEGHFPASTRSNDDALPNSPQLLG
;
A
#
# COMPACT_ATOMS: atom_id res chain seq x y z
N MET A 1 -3.67 -2.53 -7.38
CA MET A 1 -3.65 -1.43 -6.40
C MET A 1 -2.32 -0.75 -6.57
N LEU A 2 -2.24 0.56 -6.36
CA LEU A 2 -1.01 1.31 -6.56
C LEU A 2 -0.69 2.16 -5.32
N ILE A 3 0.56 2.13 -4.89
CA ILE A 3 1.10 3.01 -3.85
C ILE A 3 2.06 3.97 -4.54
N TYR A 4 1.75 5.26 -4.49
CA TYR A 4 2.60 6.33 -5.00
C TYR A 4 3.39 6.97 -3.86
N LEU A 5 4.71 7.08 -4.06
CA LEU A 5 5.62 7.68 -3.11
C LEU A 5 6.29 8.91 -3.74
N LEU A 6 6.07 10.07 -3.15
CA LEU A 6 6.75 11.32 -3.50
C LEU A 6 7.90 11.51 -2.51
N LEU A 7 9.10 11.13 -2.95
CA LEU A 7 10.30 11.17 -2.12
C LEU A 7 10.71 12.60 -1.73
N ALA A 8 10.49 13.60 -2.59
CA ALA A 8 10.86 14.99 -2.29
C ALA A 8 10.03 15.59 -1.15
N ASP A 9 8.73 15.26 -1.12
CA ASP A 9 7.77 15.84 -0.17
C ASP A 9 7.45 14.91 1.01
N HIS A 10 8.05 13.72 1.05
CA HIS A 10 7.69 12.62 1.95
C HIS A 10 6.16 12.39 1.99
N ALA A 11 5.55 12.45 0.81
CA ALA A 11 4.11 12.31 0.64
C ALA A 11 3.79 10.94 0.03
N ILE A 12 2.64 10.41 0.42
CA ILE A 12 2.13 9.13 -0.05
C ILE A 12 0.69 9.25 -0.49
N GLU A 13 0.36 8.53 -1.56
CA GLU A 13 -1.00 8.32 -2.01
C GLU A 13 -1.24 6.83 -2.29
N ILE A 14 -2.28 6.28 -1.69
CA ILE A 14 -2.73 4.90 -1.94
C ILE A 14 -3.94 4.95 -2.85
N VAL A 15 -3.79 4.41 -4.06
CA VAL A 15 -4.85 4.28 -5.05
C VAL A 15 -5.34 2.83 -5.05
N ALA A 16 -6.46 2.62 -4.37
CA ALA A 16 -7.11 1.33 -4.32
C ALA A 16 -7.77 0.98 -5.67
N ASP A 17 -7.67 -0.29 -6.07
CA ASP A 17 -8.37 -0.76 -7.27
C ASP A 17 -9.89 -0.70 -7.07
N ARG A 18 -10.63 -0.64 -8.19
CA ARG A 18 -12.09 -0.72 -8.20
C ARG A 18 -12.65 -1.92 -7.43
N GLY A 19 -11.92 -3.05 -7.41
CA GLY A 19 -12.32 -4.26 -6.67
C GLY A 19 -12.27 -4.12 -5.15
N LEU A 20 -11.49 -3.17 -4.62
CA LEU A 20 -11.38 -2.88 -3.19
C LEU A 20 -12.36 -1.77 -2.74
N HIS A 21 -12.98 -1.08 -3.69
CA HIS A 21 -13.92 0.00 -3.42
C HIS A 21 -15.13 -0.53 -2.64
N GLY A 22 -15.38 0.03 -1.45
CA GLY A 22 -16.45 -0.40 -0.54
C GLY A 22 -16.14 -1.66 0.29
N ARG A 23 -14.98 -2.31 0.09
CA ARG A 23 -14.54 -3.44 0.94
C ARG A 23 -13.64 -2.96 2.07
N VAL A 24 -12.68 -2.11 1.75
CA VAL A 24 -11.83 -1.44 2.73
C VAL A 24 -12.32 -0.02 2.93
N SER A 25 -12.56 0.36 4.19
CA SER A 25 -13.05 1.69 4.53
C SER A 25 -11.99 2.78 4.26
N PRO A 26 -12.41 4.01 3.93
CA PRO A 26 -11.49 5.15 3.83
C PRO A 26 -10.64 5.36 5.09
N ALA A 27 -11.21 5.07 6.27
CA ALA A 27 -10.49 5.19 7.54
C ALA A 27 -9.34 4.18 7.68
N GLN A 28 -9.49 2.95 7.16
CA GLN A 28 -8.39 1.97 7.12
C GLN A 28 -7.26 2.47 6.22
N TRP A 29 -7.59 2.94 5.01
CA TRP A 29 -6.59 3.51 4.11
C TRP A 29 -5.87 4.72 4.72
N GLN A 30 -6.61 5.58 5.40
CA GLN A 30 -6.05 6.77 6.03
C GLN A 30 -5.12 6.43 7.20
N ARG A 31 -5.35 5.32 7.92
CA ARG A 31 -4.42 4.83 8.95
C ARG A 31 -3.09 4.40 8.34
N VAL A 32 -3.12 3.57 7.30
CA VAL A 32 -1.90 3.16 6.57
C VAL A 32 -1.14 4.39 6.06
N CYS A 33 -1.83 5.32 5.41
CA CYS A 33 -1.20 6.55 4.90
C CYS A 33 -0.57 7.38 6.01
N THR A 34 -1.23 7.51 7.16
CA THR A 34 -0.69 8.24 8.31
C THR A 34 0.55 7.57 8.86
N HIS A 35 0.49 6.26 9.08
CA HIS A 35 1.61 5.47 9.61
C HIS A 35 2.84 5.59 8.72
N LEU A 36 2.68 5.38 7.41
CA LEU A 36 3.79 5.49 6.47
C LEU A 36 4.31 6.93 6.37
N ARG A 37 3.44 7.94 6.39
CA ARG A 37 3.86 9.35 6.39
C ARG A 37 4.72 9.70 7.61
N GLU A 38 4.38 9.20 8.79
CA GLU A 38 5.16 9.41 10.00
C GLU A 38 6.51 8.69 9.93
N GLY A 39 6.51 7.43 9.49
CA GLY A 39 7.74 6.64 9.34
C GLY A 39 8.70 7.18 8.27
N LEU A 40 8.19 7.73 7.16
CA LEU A 40 9.00 8.40 6.13
C LEU A 40 9.68 9.67 6.65
N ARG A 41 9.12 10.33 7.66
CA ARG A 41 9.74 11.49 8.32
C ARG A 41 10.73 11.08 9.41
N GLY A 42 10.72 9.81 9.81
CA GLY A 42 11.59 9.26 10.83
C GLY A 42 12.96 8.85 10.28
N SER A 43 13.73 8.17 11.13
CA SER A 43 15.10 7.73 10.81
C SER A 43 15.16 6.52 9.87
N ASN A 44 14.08 5.73 9.78
CA ASN A 44 14.03 4.45 9.06
C ASN A 44 12.88 4.42 8.02
N PRO A 45 12.97 5.18 6.92
CA PRO A 45 11.91 5.24 5.91
C PRO A 45 11.67 3.90 5.18
N VAL A 46 12.70 3.06 5.06
CA VAL A 46 12.61 1.74 4.42
C VAL A 46 11.78 0.77 5.25
N GLU A 47 12.01 0.75 6.56
CA GLU A 47 11.27 -0.10 7.51
C GLU A 47 9.79 0.31 7.53
N ALA A 48 9.52 1.62 7.63
CA ALA A 48 8.16 2.14 7.55
C ALA A 48 7.43 1.73 6.26
N LEU A 49 8.13 1.75 5.11
CA LEU A 49 7.56 1.34 3.84
C LEU A 49 7.22 -0.16 3.82
N GLN A 50 8.08 -0.99 4.39
CA GLN A 50 7.83 -2.42 4.51
C GLN A 50 6.62 -2.70 5.41
N ASP A 51 6.54 -2.06 6.56
CA ASP A 51 5.40 -2.21 7.48
C ASP A 51 4.08 -1.78 6.83
N ALA A 52 4.10 -0.72 6.02
CA ALA A 52 2.92 -0.26 5.30
C ALA A 52 2.49 -1.24 4.21
N ILE A 53 3.43 -1.86 3.49
CA ILE A 53 3.13 -2.92 2.51
C ILE A 53 2.49 -4.12 3.21
N ASP A 54 2.98 -4.50 4.38
CA ASP A 54 2.44 -5.59 5.18
C ASP A 54 1.03 -5.28 5.70
N GLU A 55 0.81 -4.06 6.21
CA GLU A 55 -0.52 -3.61 6.67
C GLU A 55 -1.54 -3.64 5.53
N VAL A 56 -1.15 -3.15 4.35
CA VAL A 56 -2.01 -3.19 3.16
C VAL A 56 -2.27 -4.62 2.70
N SER A 57 -1.26 -5.48 2.71
CA SER A 57 -1.40 -6.89 2.34
C SER A 57 -2.39 -7.59 3.27
N SER A 58 -2.30 -7.36 4.58
CA SER A 58 -3.23 -7.89 5.57
C SER A 58 -4.68 -7.40 5.35
N LEU A 59 -4.86 -6.11 5.03
CA LEU A 59 -6.17 -5.57 4.69
C LEU A 59 -6.78 -6.25 3.45
N ILE A 60 -5.97 -6.49 2.42
CA ILE A 60 -6.43 -7.13 1.18
C ILE A 60 -6.75 -8.60 1.40
N GLU A 61 -5.92 -9.34 2.14
CA GLU A 61 -6.13 -10.77 2.43
C GLU A 61 -7.45 -11.04 3.14
N GLY A 62 -7.89 -10.12 4.02
CA GLY A 62 -9.20 -10.21 4.67
C GLY A 62 -10.39 -10.15 3.69
N HIS A 63 -10.21 -9.56 2.50
CA HIS A 63 -11.26 -9.38 1.51
C HIS A 63 -11.09 -10.23 0.23
N PHE A 64 -9.88 -10.72 -0.01
CA PHE A 64 -9.50 -11.55 -1.16
C PHE A 64 -8.66 -12.73 -0.68
N PRO A 65 -9.31 -13.75 -0.07
CA PRO A 65 -8.60 -14.92 0.44
C PRO A 65 -7.90 -15.68 -0.69
N ALA A 66 -6.77 -16.32 -0.40
CA ALA A 66 -5.91 -17.00 -1.38
C ALA A 66 -6.65 -18.06 -2.23
N SER A 67 -7.74 -18.64 -1.72
CA SER A 67 -8.61 -19.57 -2.46
C SER A 67 -9.34 -18.95 -3.66
N THR A 68 -9.47 -17.62 -3.69
CA THR A 68 -10.08 -16.86 -4.79
C THR A 68 -9.05 -16.21 -5.72
N ARG A 69 -7.75 -16.36 -5.42
CA ARG A 69 -6.65 -15.75 -6.16
C ARG A 69 -6.16 -16.72 -7.24
N SER A 70 -6.21 -16.31 -8.51
CA SER A 70 -5.38 -16.96 -9.53
C SER A 70 -3.91 -16.73 -9.16
N ASN A 71 -3.09 -17.78 -9.12
CA ASN A 71 -1.68 -17.71 -8.76
C ASN A 71 -0.80 -17.07 -9.87
N ASP A 72 -1.39 -16.21 -10.69
CA ASP A 72 -0.71 -15.45 -11.72
C ASP A 72 -0.15 -14.17 -11.08
N ASP A 73 1.18 -14.11 -10.98
CA ASP A 73 1.91 -12.90 -10.61
C ASP A 73 1.83 -11.89 -11.77
N ALA A 74 0.67 -11.25 -11.88
CA ALA A 74 0.31 -10.42 -13.04
C ALA A 74 0.99 -9.03 -13.04
N LEU A 75 1.68 -8.66 -11.95
CA LEU A 75 2.30 -7.35 -11.79
C LEU A 75 3.77 -7.50 -11.31
N PRO A 76 4.70 -6.66 -11.80
CA PRO A 76 6.08 -6.71 -11.34
C PRO A 76 6.21 -6.21 -9.90
N ASN A 77 7.09 -6.84 -9.12
CA ASN A 77 7.42 -6.43 -7.75
C ASN A 77 8.43 -5.27 -7.67
N SER A 78 8.95 -4.80 -8.81
CA SER A 78 9.91 -3.70 -8.87
C SER A 78 9.19 -2.35 -8.88
N PRO A 79 9.64 -1.36 -8.06
CA PRO A 79 9.06 -0.02 -8.09
C PRO A 79 9.27 0.63 -9.45
N GLN A 80 8.25 1.34 -9.92
CA GLN A 80 8.34 2.16 -11.13
C GLN A 80 8.81 3.56 -10.75
N LEU A 81 9.93 4.00 -11.32
CA LEU A 81 10.45 5.36 -11.13
C LEU A 81 9.86 6.27 -12.22
N LEU A 82 9.12 7.29 -11.80
CA LEU A 82 8.57 8.31 -12.69
C LEU A 82 9.48 9.55 -12.62
N GLY A 83 9.97 10.00 -13.78
CA GLY A 83 10.86 11.16 -13.92
C GLY A 83 10.29 12.20 -14.88
#